data_AF-A0AAN4L980-F1
#
_entry.id   AF-A0AAN4L980-F1
#
_cell.length_a   1.000
_cell.length_b   1.000
_cell.length_c   1.000
_cell.angle_alpha   90.00
_cell.angle_beta   90.00
_cell.angle_gamma   90.00
#
_symmetry.space_group_name_H-M   'P 1'
#
loop_
_entity.id
_entity.type
_entity.pdbx_description
1 polymer ?
#
loop_
_entity_poly.entity_id
_entity_poly.type
_entity_poly.pdbx_seq_one_letter_code
_entity_poly.pdbx_strand_id
1 'polypeptide(L)'
;MIVFDLISMEHPTVSEITSNPIIFLLQTVNSRIEDGIWKVIGNAPIPRMTFPMYKEETEDGYTLVDHKGDIVTENPSASQIEVASELESWSPVSLEKAVIARFVTGEWDPYYNDLIYIE
;
A
#
# COMPACT_ATOMS: atom_id res chain seq x y z
N MET A 1 0.81 4.45 -1.64
CA MET A 1 -0.55 4.52 -2.20
C MET A 1 -1.48 3.72 -1.29
N ILE A 2 -2.66 4.26 -1.00
CA ILE A 2 -3.69 3.63 -0.15
C ILE A 2 -4.92 3.42 -1.02
N VAL A 3 -5.50 2.23 -0.98
CA VAL A 3 -6.68 1.87 -1.77
C VAL A 3 -7.82 1.42 -0.88
N PHE A 4 -9.00 1.95 -1.15
CA PHE A 4 -10.26 1.60 -0.49
C PHE A 4 -11.16 0.88 -1.49
N ASP A 5 -12.06 0.06 -0.99
CA ASP A 5 -13.15 -0.52 -1.77
C ASP A 5 -14.50 -0.01 -1.24
N LEU A 6 -15.42 0.30 -2.16
CA LEU A 6 -16.76 0.78 -1.85
C LEU A 6 -17.71 0.48 -3.01
N ILE A 7 -18.77 -0.27 -2.73
CA ILE A 7 -19.89 -0.46 -3.66
C ILE A 7 -20.89 0.67 -3.43
N SER A 8 -21.21 1.43 -4.47
CA SER A 8 -22.19 2.53 -4.42
C SER A 8 -23.01 2.61 -5.71
N MET A 9 -24.28 3.01 -5.57
CA MET A 9 -25.19 3.26 -6.71
C MET A 9 -25.05 4.69 -7.26
N GLU A 10 -24.50 5.60 -6.47
CA GLU A 10 -24.23 6.99 -6.82
C GLU A 10 -22.75 7.32 -6.59
N HIS A 11 -22.29 8.53 -6.93
CA HIS A 11 -20.93 8.96 -6.63
C HIS A 11 -20.79 9.28 -5.13
N PRO A 12 -20.08 8.44 -4.34
CA PRO A 12 -19.89 8.72 -2.92
C PRO A 12 -18.94 9.91 -2.75
N THR A 13 -19.08 10.59 -1.61
CA THR A 13 -18.15 11.65 -1.22
C THR A 13 -16.79 11.07 -0.86
N VAL A 14 -15.72 11.87 -0.95
CA VAL A 14 -14.38 11.44 -0.57
C VAL A 14 -14.33 10.97 0.90
N SER A 15 -15.09 11.63 1.78
CA SER A 15 -15.16 11.24 3.20
C SER A 15 -15.81 9.88 3.42
N GLU A 16 -16.80 9.51 2.60
CA GLU A 16 -17.41 8.17 2.68
C GLU A 16 -16.42 7.12 2.20
N ILE A 17 -15.71 7.37 1.10
CA ILE A 17 -14.69 6.46 0.57
C ILE A 17 -13.62 6.18 1.64
N THR A 18 -13.04 7.23 2.23
CA THR A 18 -11.93 7.08 3.20
C THR A 18 -12.36 6.60 4.59
N SER A 19 -13.66 6.43 4.83
CA SER A 19 -14.19 5.80 6.04
C SER A 19 -14.25 4.27 5.96
N ASN A 20 -14.02 3.70 4.77
CA ASN A 20 -13.99 2.25 4.58
C ASN A 20 -12.63 1.65 4.96
N PRO A 21 -12.56 0.34 5.22
CA PRO A 21 -11.30 -0.36 5.43
C PRO A 21 -10.33 -0.17 4.25
N ILE A 22 -9.05 0.01 4.58
CA ILE A 22 -7.98 0.02 3.59
C ILE A 22 -7.80 -1.42 3.10
N ILE A 23 -7.83 -1.62 1.79
CA ILE A 23 -7.64 -2.93 1.17
C ILE A 23 -6.19 -3.14 0.75
N PHE A 24 -5.58 -2.12 0.14
CA PHE A 24 -4.19 -2.17 -0.29
C PHE A 24 -3.38 -1.01 0.25
N LEU A 25 -2.14 -1.32 0.63
CA LEU A 25 -1.10 -0.37 0.96
C LEU A 25 0.18 -0.79 0.24
N LEU A 26 0.69 0.08 -0.63
CA LEU A 26 1.89 -0.19 -1.41
C LEU A 26 2.71 1.07 -1.60
N GLN A 27 4.03 0.94 -1.58
CA GLN A 27 4.89 1.95 -2.17
C GLN A 27 4.87 1.73 -3.68
N THR A 28 4.65 2.81 -4.43
CA THR A 28 4.72 2.75 -5.88
C THR A 28 5.75 3.75 -6.36
N VAL A 29 6.48 3.40 -7.42
CA VAL A 29 7.34 4.36 -8.11
C VAL A 29 6.50 5.58 -8.54
N ASN A 30 7.14 6.74 -8.73
CA ASN A 30 6.50 7.96 -9.27
C ASN A 30 6.13 7.77 -10.76
N SER A 31 5.27 6.79 -11.02
CA SER A 31 4.62 6.52 -12.28
C SER A 31 3.17 6.92 -12.09
N ARG A 32 2.74 7.89 -12.89
CA ARG A 32 1.33 8.28 -12.94
C ARG A 32 0.54 7.03 -13.30
N ILE A 33 -0.46 6.66 -12.49
CA ILE A 33 -1.55 5.83 -13.02
C ILE A 33 -2.07 6.62 -14.22
N GLU A 34 -2.00 6.04 -15.42
CA GLU A 34 -2.08 6.80 -16.68
C GLU A 34 -3.30 7.73 -16.73
N ASP A 35 -3.05 8.96 -17.17
CA ASP A 35 -4.11 9.93 -17.50
C ASP A 35 -5.07 9.28 -18.50
N GLY A 36 -6.35 9.20 -18.15
CA GLY A 36 -7.41 8.77 -19.07
C GLY A 36 -8.39 7.74 -18.51
N ILE A 37 -8.06 7.05 -17.42
CA ILE A 37 -8.97 6.08 -16.76
C ILE A 37 -9.47 6.61 -15.40
N TRP A 38 -8.63 7.35 -14.68
CA TRP A 38 -8.94 7.79 -13.31
C TRP A 38 -9.21 9.29 -13.25
N LYS A 39 -10.36 9.66 -12.70
CA LYS A 39 -10.77 11.06 -12.49
C LYS A 39 -10.52 11.45 -11.05
N VAL A 40 -9.83 12.56 -10.82
CA VAL A 40 -9.73 13.16 -9.48
C VAL A 40 -11.11 13.70 -9.08
N ILE A 41 -11.68 13.14 -8.01
CA ILE A 41 -13.01 13.52 -7.49
C ILE A 41 -12.94 14.50 -6.30
N GLY A 42 -11.76 14.67 -5.68
CA GLY A 42 -11.54 15.60 -4.58
C GLY A 42 -10.25 15.31 -3.82
N ASN A 43 -10.04 16.04 -2.71
CA ASN A 43 -8.91 15.86 -1.79
C ASN A 43 -9.44 15.58 -0.38
N ALA A 44 -8.74 14.74 0.38
CA ALA A 44 -9.00 14.47 1.78
C ALA A 44 -7.69 14.24 2.53
N PRO A 45 -7.65 14.43 3.86
CA PRO A 45 -6.50 14.03 4.66
C PRO A 45 -6.32 12.51 4.60
N ILE A 46 -5.07 12.06 4.76
CA ILE A 46 -4.75 10.64 4.94
C ILE A 46 -5.45 10.17 6.23
N PRO A 47 -6.23 9.08 6.21
CA PRO A 47 -6.87 8.57 7.41
C PRO A 47 -5.82 8.12 8.43
N ARG A 48 -6.22 8.09 9.70
CA ARG A 48 -5.36 7.56 10.76
C ARG A 48 -5.19 6.06 10.54
N MET A 49 -3.97 5.62 10.29
CA MET A 49 -3.62 4.22 10.05
C MET A 49 -2.26 3.89 10.66
N THR A 50 -2.00 2.59 10.85
CA THR A 50 -0.69 2.09 11.27
C THR A 50 0.12 1.82 10.00
N PHE A 51 1.16 2.62 9.77
CA PHE A 51 2.09 2.29 8.69
C PHE A 51 2.98 1.13 9.15
N PRO A 52 3.14 0.08 8.32
CA PRO A 52 4.11 -0.97 8.61
C PRO A 52 5.52 -0.39 8.61
N MET A 53 6.40 -1.05 9.38
CA MET A 53 7.84 -0.83 9.32
C MET A 53 8.44 -1.82 8.34
N TYR A 54 9.47 -1.38 7.64
CA TYR A 54 10.17 -2.17 6.65
C TYR A 54 11.62 -2.33 7.06
N LYS A 55 12.23 -3.46 6.70
CA LYS A 55 13.67 -3.63 6.87
C LYS A 55 14.41 -3.11 5.64
N GLU A 56 15.59 -2.55 5.89
CA GLU A 56 16.52 -2.10 4.85
C GLU A 56 17.92 -2.63 5.20
N GLU A 57 18.56 -3.30 4.23
CA GLU A 57 19.91 -3.81 4.37
C GLU A 57 20.96 -2.69 4.20
N THR A 58 21.94 -2.68 5.10
CA THR A 58 23.04 -1.71 5.19
C THR A 58 24.37 -2.45 5.32
N GLU A 59 25.50 -1.72 5.26
CA GLU A 59 26.83 -2.32 5.45
C GLU A 59 27.00 -2.98 6.84
N ASP A 60 26.28 -2.48 7.85
CA ASP A 60 26.38 -2.92 9.25
C ASP A 60 25.27 -3.90 9.68
N GLY A 61 24.40 -4.31 8.76
CA GLY A 61 23.24 -5.19 9.05
C GLY A 61 21.93 -4.58 8.56
N TYR A 62 20.84 -4.77 9.31
CA TYR A 62 19.52 -4.22 8.94
C TYR A 62 19.14 -3.04 9.80
N THR A 63 18.48 -2.05 9.21
CA THR A 63 17.73 -1.01 9.93
C THR A 63 16.23 -1.19 9.65
N LEU A 64 15.38 -0.57 10.48
CA LEU A 64 13.95 -0.44 10.16
C LEU A 64 13.63 0.98 9.76
N VAL A 65 12.90 1.11 8.66
CA VAL A 65 12.45 2.36 8.07
C VAL A 65 10.92 2.42 7.99
N ASP A 66 10.38 3.63 7.90
CA ASP A 66 8.96 3.83 7.61
C ASP A 66 8.68 3.82 6.10
N HIS A 67 7.41 4.00 5.72
CA HIS A 67 6.96 4.09 4.33
C HIS A 67 7.57 5.24 3.50
N LYS A 68 8.31 6.18 4.14
CA LYS A 68 9.04 7.26 3.46
C LYS A 68 10.53 6.96 3.33
N GLY A 69 11.01 5.86 3.93
CA GLY A 69 12.43 5.55 4.05
C GLY A 69 13.11 6.27 5.21
N ASP A 70 12.35 6.90 6.12
CA ASP A 70 12.93 7.52 7.31
C ASP A 70 13.26 6.42 8.33
N ILE A 71 14.46 6.45 8.92
CA ILE A 71 14.90 5.45 9.91
C ILE A 71 14.04 5.57 11.17
N VAL A 72 13.40 4.47 11.55
CA VAL A 72 12.62 4.31 12.78
C VAL A 72 13.39 3.53 13.83
N THR A 73 14.22 2.57 13.43
CA THR A 73 15.06 1.78 14.34
C THR A 73 16.41 1.48 13.70
N GLU A 74 17.47 2.09 14.20
CA GLU A 74 18.84 1.88 13.69
C GLU A 74 19.39 0.47 13.99
N ASN A 75 19.07 -0.11 15.15
CA ASN A 75 19.62 -1.40 15.59
C ASN A 75 18.49 -2.34 16.02
N PRO A 76 17.69 -2.88 15.09
CA PRO A 76 16.58 -3.78 15.40
C PRO A 76 17.07 -5.13 15.92
N SER A 77 16.27 -5.73 16.80
CA SER A 77 16.48 -7.11 17.24
C SER A 77 16.20 -8.12 16.12
N ALA A 78 16.77 -9.33 16.22
CA ALA A 78 16.55 -10.40 15.24
C ALA A 78 15.06 -10.72 15.02
N SER A 79 14.24 -10.70 16.08
CA SER A 79 12.80 -10.95 15.97
C SER A 79 12.05 -9.83 15.26
N GLN A 80 12.54 -8.58 15.33
CA GLN A 80 11.96 -7.48 14.55
C GLN A 80 12.32 -7.60 13.07
N ILE A 81 13.55 -8.00 12.75
CA ILE A 81 14.01 -8.20 11.37
C ILE A 81 13.25 -9.36 10.69
N GLU A 82 13.00 -10.44 11.43
CA GLU A 82 12.32 -11.64 10.92
C GLU A 82 10.89 -11.34 10.45
N VAL A 83 10.15 -10.52 11.20
CA VAL A 83 8.75 -10.18 10.89
C VAL A 83 8.60 -8.97 9.97
N ALA A 84 9.64 -8.15 9.82
CA ALA A 84 9.61 -6.98 8.94
C ALA A 84 9.78 -7.41 7.47
N SER A 85 8.90 -6.88 6.62
CA SER A 85 9.01 -7.02 5.16
C SER A 85 10.04 -6.05 4.60
N GLU A 86 10.60 -6.37 3.44
CA GLU A 86 11.45 -5.44 2.69
C GLU A 86 10.63 -4.25 2.18
N LEU A 87 11.27 -3.08 2.07
CA LEU A 87 10.65 -1.91 1.45
C LEU A 87 10.69 -2.04 -0.08
N GLU A 88 9.66 -2.66 -0.65
CA GLU A 88 9.56 -2.84 -2.10
C GLU A 88 8.71 -1.76 -2.78
N SER A 89 9.20 -1.27 -3.92
CA SER A 89 8.44 -0.38 -4.80
C SER A 89 7.74 -1.16 -5.90
N TRP A 90 6.43 -0.99 -5.99
CA TRP A 90 5.56 -1.72 -6.90
C TRP A 90 5.17 -0.88 -8.12
N SER A 91 5.03 -1.54 -9.26
CA SER A 91 4.46 -0.90 -10.45
C SER A 91 2.95 -0.67 -10.27
N PRO A 92 2.38 0.43 -10.79
CA PRO A 92 0.93 0.62 -10.81
C PRO A 92 0.17 -0.53 -11.47
N VAL A 93 0.76 -1.18 -12.48
CA VAL A 93 0.19 -2.35 -13.17
C VAL A 93 -0.01 -3.53 -12.21
N SER A 94 0.89 -3.71 -11.23
CA SER A 94 0.73 -4.75 -10.22
C SER A 94 -0.53 -4.53 -9.37
N LEU A 95 -0.81 -3.27 -9.01
CA LEU A 95 -2.04 -2.91 -8.29
C LEU A 95 -3.28 -3.13 -9.17
N GLU A 96 -3.26 -2.70 -10.43
CA GLU A 96 -4.39 -2.89 -11.34
C GLU A 96 -4.74 -4.38 -11.49
N LYS A 97 -3.72 -5.24 -11.65
CA LYS A 97 -3.92 -6.69 -11.70
C LYS A 97 -4.49 -7.25 -10.39
N ALA A 98 -3.99 -6.81 -9.24
CA ALA A 98 -4.51 -7.22 -7.94
C ALA A 98 -5.98 -6.81 -7.74
N VAL A 99 -6.36 -5.60 -8.17
CA VAL A 99 -7.75 -5.10 -8.13
C VAL A 99 -8.65 -5.94 -9.06
N ILE A 100 -8.21 -6.19 -10.31
CA ILE A 100 -8.96 -7.02 -11.27
C ILE A 100 -9.15 -8.45 -10.75
N ALA A 101 -8.09 -9.04 -10.17
CA ALA A 101 -8.15 -10.37 -9.57
C ALA A 101 -9.11 -10.44 -8.39
N ARG A 102 -9.14 -9.40 -7.55
CA ARG A 102 -9.97 -9.40 -6.34
C ARG A 102 -11.45 -9.15 -6.63
N PHE A 103 -11.77 -8.28 -7.60
CA PHE A 103 -13.13 -7.73 -7.72
C PHE A 103 -13.82 -7.97 -9.07
N VAL A 104 -13.08 -8.35 -10.11
CA VAL A 104 -13.66 -8.50 -11.46
C VAL A 104 -13.71 -9.99 -11.83
N THR A 105 -12.62 -10.54 -12.36
CA THR A 105 -12.61 -11.93 -12.89
C THR A 105 -11.20 -12.54 -12.97
N GLY A 106 -10.18 -11.96 -12.32
CA GLY A 106 -8.81 -12.47 -12.42
C GLY A 106 -8.50 -13.60 -11.41
N GLU A 107 -7.47 -14.39 -11.69
CA GLU A 107 -6.91 -15.32 -10.70
C GLU A 107 -6.03 -14.56 -9.69
N TRP A 108 -6.16 -14.91 -8.41
CA TRP A 108 -5.34 -14.32 -7.36
C TRP A 108 -3.92 -14.91 -7.40
N ASP A 109 -2.94 -14.09 -7.71
CA ASP A 109 -1.52 -14.44 -7.61
C ASP A 109 -1.08 -14.25 -6.14
N PRO A 110 -0.45 -15.25 -5.48
CA PRO A 110 0.11 -15.10 -4.14
C PRO A 110 1.05 -13.91 -3.98
N TYR A 111 1.67 -13.44 -5.06
CA TYR A 111 2.48 -12.22 -5.08
C TYR A 111 1.69 -10.97 -4.65
N TYR A 112 0.37 -10.94 -4.81
CA TYR A 112 -0.46 -9.81 -4.38
C TYR A 112 -0.73 -9.76 -2.87
N ASN A 113 -0.35 -10.80 -2.11
CA ASN A 113 -0.55 -10.82 -0.66
C ASN A 113 0.21 -9.68 0.03
N ASP A 114 1.39 -9.32 -0.49
CA ASP A 114 2.23 -8.25 0.07
C ASP A 114 1.66 -6.84 -0.16
N LEU A 115 0.65 -6.73 -1.03
CA LEU A 115 -0.08 -5.48 -1.27
C LEU A 115 -1.22 -5.27 -0.26
N ILE A 116 -1.69 -6.34 0.39
CA ILE A 116 -2.84 -6.30 1.30
C ILE A 116 -2.45 -5.53 2.56
N TYR A 117 -3.28 -4.57 2.94
CA TYR A 117 -3.12 -3.90 4.23
C TYR A 117 -3.57 -4.82 5.37
N ILE A 118 -2.68 -5.07 6.33
CA ILE A 118 -2.96 -5.82 7.55
C ILE A 118 -2.85 -4.84 8.72
N GLU A 119 -3.91 -4.77 9.53
CA GLU A 119 -3.97 -3.92 10.73
C GLU A 119 -3.23 -4.54 11.93
#